data_AF-A0A520B5C1-F1
#
_entry.id   AF-A0A520B5C1-F1
#
_cell.length_a   1.000
_cell.length_b   1.000
_cell.length_c   1.000
_cell.angle_alpha   90.00
_cell.angle_beta   90.00
_cell.angle_gamma   90.00
#
_symmetry.space_group_name_H-M   'P 1'
#
loop_
_entity.id
_entity.type
_entity.pdbx_description
1 polymer ?
#
loop_
_entity_poly.entity_id
_entity_poly.type
_entity_poly.pdbx_seq_one_letter_code
_entity_poly.pdbx_strand_id
1 'polypeptide(L)'
;MAELNNIEDSDLEAGLSPVEQAAIVLLSIGEEQAAAVLRCLERDELMELTQVMSRMSGIKVDTVKSALQSFFDDYRQQSGLHGASRSYLKRSLDLALGSDIANSVLNSIYGDAIRPKMARLQYASPKWLAEFVSSEHVQ
;
A
#
# COMPACT_ATOMS: atom_id res chain seq x y z
N MET A 1 -44.16 -6.70 13.40
CA MET A 1 -42.96 -6.60 14.26
C MET A 1 -41.73 -6.76 13.38
N ALA A 2 -41.33 -5.68 12.72
CA ALA A 2 -40.16 -5.65 11.85
C ALA A 2 -39.53 -4.26 12.00
N GLU A 3 -38.61 -4.13 12.95
CA GLU A 3 -37.76 -2.94 13.11
C GLU A 3 -36.42 -3.37 13.71
N LEU A 4 -35.50 -3.88 12.89
CA LEU A 4 -34.06 -3.93 13.18
C LEU A 4 -33.29 -4.07 11.86
N ASN A 5 -32.89 -2.95 11.27
CA ASN A 5 -31.60 -2.72 10.57
C ASN A 5 -31.73 -1.54 9.60
N ASN A 6 -31.56 -0.33 10.13
CA ASN A 6 -31.23 0.81 9.28
C ASN A 6 -30.12 1.66 9.91
N ILE A 7 -29.08 0.98 10.40
CA ILE A 7 -27.83 1.61 10.87
C ILE A 7 -26.70 1.06 9.98
N GLU A 8 -26.82 1.26 8.67
CA GLU A 8 -25.76 0.99 7.70
C GLU A 8 -25.86 2.11 6.65
N ASP A 9 -25.13 3.22 6.82
CA ASP A 9 -24.45 3.93 5.71
C ASP A 9 -23.83 5.30 6.06
N SER A 10 -24.08 5.93 7.21
CA SER A 10 -23.64 7.33 7.38
C SER A 10 -22.19 7.57 7.82
N ASP A 11 -21.49 6.56 8.35
CA ASP A 11 -20.21 6.81 9.04
C ASP A 11 -18.96 6.42 8.23
N LEU A 12 -19.11 5.94 6.99
CA LEU A 12 -18.00 5.50 6.13
C LEU A 12 -17.35 6.62 5.29
N GLU A 13 -17.86 7.86 5.35
CA GLU A 13 -17.20 9.04 4.74
C GLU A 13 -16.36 9.87 5.73
N ALA A 14 -16.32 9.49 7.01
CA ALA A 14 -15.30 9.98 7.93
C ALA A 14 -14.01 9.18 7.66
N GLY A 15 -12.93 9.85 7.27
CA GLY A 15 -11.65 9.20 6.99
C GLY A 15 -11.24 8.26 8.13
N LEU A 16 -10.76 7.07 7.77
CA LEU A 16 -10.34 6.04 8.74
C LEU A 16 -9.41 6.64 9.78
N SER A 17 -9.68 6.36 11.05
CA SER A 17 -8.74 6.69 12.12
C SER A 17 -7.43 5.92 11.98
N PRO A 18 -6.31 6.42 12.53
CA PRO A 18 -5.03 5.71 12.48
C PRO A 18 -5.09 4.30 13.07
N VAL A 19 -5.89 4.10 14.13
CA VAL A 19 -6.06 2.79 14.78
C VAL A 19 -6.83 1.82 13.88
N GLU A 20 -7.87 2.30 13.17
CA GLU A 20 -8.58 1.49 12.17
C GLU A 20 -7.68 1.13 10.99
N GLN A 21 -6.84 2.05 10.53
CA GLN A 21 -5.85 1.75 9.49
C GLN A 21 -4.86 0.68 9.95
N ALA A 22 -4.34 0.78 11.17
CA ALA A 22 -3.46 -0.23 11.75
C ALA A 22 -4.15 -1.59 11.88
N ALA A 23 -5.40 -1.61 12.34
CA ALA A 23 -6.21 -2.83 12.41
C ALA A 23 -6.39 -3.49 11.03
N ILE A 24 -6.68 -2.71 9.99
CA ILE A 24 -6.80 -3.21 8.61
C ILE A 24 -5.49 -3.82 8.14
N VAL A 25 -4.35 -3.14 8.37
CA VAL A 25 -3.03 -3.65 7.97
C VAL A 25 -2.74 -4.99 8.67
N LEU A 26 -2.99 -5.08 9.98
CA LEU A 26 -2.75 -6.30 10.75
C LEU A 26 -3.65 -7.46 10.32
N LEU A 27 -4.93 -7.20 10.05
CA LEU A 27 -5.84 -8.20 9.51
C LEU A 27 -5.41 -8.68 8.10
N SER A 28 -4.69 -7.83 7.35
CA SER A 28 -4.26 -8.13 5.98
C SER A 28 -2.96 -8.95 5.89
N ILE A 29 -2.08 -8.91 6.90
CA ILE A 29 -0.77 -9.61 6.87
C ILE A 29 -0.81 -11.04 7.43
N GLY A 30 -1.95 -11.48 7.97
CA GLY A 30 -2.15 -12.81 8.53
C GLY A 30 -1.79 -12.94 10.01
N GLU A 31 -2.35 -13.96 10.65
CA GLU A 31 -2.37 -14.13 12.11
C GLU A 31 -0.98 -14.21 12.75
N GLU A 32 -0.05 -14.96 12.15
CA GLU A 32 1.29 -15.16 12.70
C GLU A 32 2.10 -13.85 12.74
N GLN A 33 2.02 -13.07 11.66
CA GLN A 33 2.76 -11.81 11.55
C GLN A 33 2.11 -10.71 12.38
N ALA A 34 0.78 -10.67 12.40
CA ALA A 34 0.04 -9.79 13.29
C ALA A 34 0.40 -10.07 14.76
N ALA A 35 0.45 -11.34 15.18
CA ALA A 35 0.82 -11.72 16.54
C ALA A 35 2.25 -11.32 16.92
N ALA A 36 3.18 -11.24 15.96
CA ALA A 36 4.51 -10.69 16.22
C ALA A 36 4.46 -9.19 16.53
N VAL A 37 3.65 -8.42 15.80
CA VAL A 37 3.46 -6.98 16.03
C VAL A 37 2.72 -6.71 17.35
N LEU A 38 1.63 -7.44 17.60
CA LEU A 38 0.81 -7.26 18.82
C LEU A 38 1.61 -7.52 20.10
N ARG A 39 2.63 -8.39 20.06
CA ARG A 39 3.53 -8.65 21.20
C ARG A 39 4.45 -7.47 21.54
N CYS A 40 4.61 -6.51 20.64
CA CYS A 40 5.44 -5.32 20.85
C CYS A 40 4.66 -4.13 21.41
N LEU A 41 3.33 -4.22 21.51
CA LEU A 41 2.46 -3.14 21.98
C LEU A 41 2.34 -3.14 23.51
N GLU A 42 2.11 -1.95 24.07
CA GLU A 42 1.74 -1.83 25.47
C GLU A 42 0.31 -2.35 25.71
N ARG A 43 -0.02 -2.62 26.98
CA ARG A 43 -1.31 -3.22 27.34
C ARG A 43 -2.50 -2.38 26.87
N ASP A 44 -2.42 -1.07 27.00
CA ASP A 44 -3.53 -0.18 26.67
C ASP A 44 -3.72 -0.08 25.14
N GLU A 45 -2.62 0.03 24.38
CA GLU A 45 -2.61 0.02 22.91
C GLU A 45 -3.17 -1.30 22.35
N LEU A 46 -2.76 -2.42 22.93
CA LEU A 46 -3.24 -3.75 22.54
C LEU A 46 -4.75 -3.89 22.74
N MET A 47 -5.26 -3.40 23.87
CA MET A 47 -6.69 -3.45 24.17
C MET A 47 -7.50 -2.59 23.20
N GLU A 48 -7.05 -1.36 22.94
CA GLU A 48 -7.70 -0.45 22.00
C GLU A 48 -7.76 -1.06 20.59
N LEU A 49 -6.61 -1.53 20.10
CA LEU A 49 -6.49 -2.09 18.76
C LEU A 49 -7.33 -3.37 18.59
N THR A 50 -7.32 -4.27 19.58
CA THR A 50 -8.12 -5.51 19.54
C THR A 50 -9.62 -5.21 19.55
N GLN A 51 -10.04 -4.19 20.29
CA GLN A 51 -11.43 -3.76 20.33
C GLN A 51 -11.88 -3.21 18.97
N VAL A 52 -11.04 -2.43 18.30
CA VAL A 52 -11.28 -1.98 16.92
C VAL A 52 -11.35 -3.17 15.97
N MET A 53 -10.38 -4.08 16.00
CA MET A 53 -10.36 -5.28 15.15
C MET A 53 -11.63 -6.13 15.30
N SER A 54 -12.16 -6.28 16.51
CA SER A 54 -13.39 -7.06 16.76
C SER A 54 -14.67 -6.45 16.17
N ARG A 55 -14.68 -5.13 15.97
CA ARG A 55 -15.84 -4.39 15.44
C ARG A 55 -15.79 -4.26 13.92
N MET A 56 -14.63 -4.52 13.32
CA MET A 56 -14.42 -4.45 11.89
C MET A 56 -15.02 -5.68 11.20
N SER A 57 -16.16 -5.48 10.53
CA SER A 57 -16.78 -6.48 9.66
C SER A 57 -17.21 -5.83 8.35
N GLY A 58 -17.01 -6.52 7.22
CA GLY A 58 -17.48 -6.04 5.91
C GLY A 58 -16.68 -4.86 5.33
N ILE A 59 -15.36 -4.83 5.54
CA ILE A 59 -14.49 -3.78 5.01
C ILE A 59 -14.46 -3.86 3.47
N LYS A 60 -14.78 -2.75 2.80
CA LYS A 60 -14.71 -2.65 1.33
C LYS A 60 -13.26 -2.78 0.86
N VAL A 61 -13.04 -3.45 -0.29
CA VAL A 61 -11.71 -3.67 -0.87
C VAL A 61 -10.96 -2.34 -1.08
N ASP A 62 -11.67 -1.29 -1.51
CA ASP A 62 -11.07 0.03 -1.72
C ASP A 62 -10.52 0.65 -0.42
N THR A 63 -11.21 0.44 0.70
CA THR A 63 -10.79 0.87 2.04
C THR A 63 -9.51 0.16 2.47
N VAL A 64 -9.43 -1.15 2.24
CA VAL A 64 -8.20 -1.94 2.51
C VAL A 64 -7.04 -1.42 1.68
N LYS A 65 -7.26 -1.19 0.38
CA LYS A 65 -6.25 -0.67 -0.54
C LYS A 65 -5.73 0.70 -0.10
N SER A 66 -6.63 1.59 0.32
CA SER A 66 -6.27 2.92 0.81
C SER A 66 -5.40 2.85 2.07
N ALA A 67 -5.78 2.05 3.06
CA ALA A 67 -5.02 1.88 4.30
C ALA A 67 -3.62 1.30 4.05
N LEU A 68 -3.50 0.28 3.20
CA LEU A 68 -2.20 -0.30 2.83
C LEU A 68 -1.31 0.70 2.09
N GLN A 69 -1.89 1.50 1.19
CA GLN A 69 -1.14 2.53 0.45
C GLN A 69 -0.58 3.58 1.41
N SER A 70 -1.39 4.08 2.35
CA SER A 70 -0.96 5.04 3.38
C SER A 70 0.19 4.48 4.20
N PHE A 71 0.07 3.24 4.68
CA PHE A 71 1.13 2.57 5.44
C PHE A 71 2.45 2.50 4.69
N PHE A 72 2.43 2.17 3.39
CA PHE A 72 3.65 2.12 2.58
C PHE A 72 4.24 3.50 2.29
N ASP A 73 3.41 4.53 2.21
CA ASP A 73 3.87 5.91 2.03
C ASP A 73 4.55 6.42 3.32
N ASP A 74 3.96 6.16 4.48
CA ASP A 74 4.52 6.50 5.80
C ASP A 74 5.81 5.72 6.08
N TYR A 75 5.81 4.41 5.79
CA TYR A 75 7.00 3.57 5.94
C TYR A 75 8.16 4.09 5.08
N ARG A 76 7.88 4.53 3.85
CA ARG A 76 8.89 5.12 2.96
C ARG A 76 9.49 6.42 3.51
N GLN A 77 8.68 7.26 4.15
CA GLN A 77 9.16 8.51 4.74
C GLN A 77 10.03 8.26 5.99
N GLN A 78 9.61 7.35 6.87
CA GLN A 78 10.27 7.15 8.17
C GLN A 78 11.50 6.25 8.11
N SER A 79 11.52 5.24 7.23
CA SER A 79 12.59 4.24 7.24
C SER A 79 13.92 4.76 6.67
N GLY A 80 13.95 5.94 6.03
CA GLY A 80 15.13 6.45 5.32
C GLY A 80 15.61 5.55 4.18
N LEU A 81 14.95 4.39 3.99
CA LEU A 81 15.13 3.52 2.85
C LEU A 81 14.69 4.33 1.65
N HIS A 82 15.65 4.65 0.80
CA HIS A 82 15.41 4.93 -0.60
C HIS A 82 14.88 3.64 -1.27
N GLY A 83 13.66 3.26 -0.90
CA GLY A 83 12.93 2.06 -1.30
C GLY A 83 13.45 0.78 -0.67
N ALA A 84 12.57 0.02 0.00
CA ALA A 84 12.72 -1.44 -0.03
C ALA A 84 12.93 -1.84 -1.50
N SER A 85 13.95 -2.67 -1.79
CA SER A 85 14.27 -2.99 -3.17
C SER A 85 13.00 -3.51 -3.86
N ARG A 86 12.75 -3.13 -5.12
CA ARG A 86 11.59 -3.60 -5.88
C ARG A 86 11.47 -5.13 -5.82
N SER A 87 12.60 -5.82 -5.73
CA SER A 87 12.70 -7.27 -5.54
C SER A 87 12.17 -7.77 -4.19
N TYR A 88 12.38 -7.02 -3.10
CA TYR A 88 11.81 -7.34 -1.79
C TYR A 88 10.30 -7.16 -1.80
N LEU A 89 9.80 -6.01 -2.26
CA LEU A 89 8.35 -5.75 -2.31
C LEU A 89 7.64 -6.70 -3.26
N LYS A 90 8.25 -7.04 -4.40
CA LYS A 90 7.73 -8.10 -5.29
C LYS A 90 7.61 -9.43 -4.57
N ARG A 91 8.66 -9.85 -3.87
CA ARG A 91 8.66 -11.15 -3.19
C ARG A 91 7.63 -11.20 -2.06
N SER A 92 7.50 -10.12 -1.29
CA SER A 92 6.50 -10.03 -0.21
C SER A 92 5.07 -10.00 -0.76
N LEU A 93 4.80 -9.24 -1.83
CA LEU A 93 3.48 -9.18 -2.46
C LEU A 93 3.14 -10.49 -3.19
N ASP A 94 4.11 -11.13 -3.84
CA ASP A 94 3.95 -12.44 -4.49
C ASP A 94 3.52 -13.50 -3.46
N LEU A 95 4.12 -13.48 -2.26
CA LEU A 95 3.79 -14.38 -1.16
C LEU A 95 2.40 -14.12 -0.56
N ALA A 96 1.97 -12.87 -0.52
CA ALA A 96 0.71 -12.46 0.13
C ALA A 96 -0.52 -12.52 -0.79
N LEU A 97 -0.36 -12.19 -2.08
CA LEU A 97 -1.47 -11.93 -3.01
C LEU A 97 -1.40 -12.75 -4.31
N GLY A 98 -0.32 -13.52 -4.50
CA GLY A 98 -0.04 -14.19 -5.76
C GLY A 98 0.56 -13.26 -6.81
N SER A 99 1.27 -13.86 -7.77
CA SER A 99 2.15 -13.14 -8.69
C SER A 99 1.44 -12.13 -9.60
N ASP A 100 0.21 -12.40 -10.02
CA ASP A 100 -0.51 -11.54 -10.96
C ASP A 100 -0.98 -10.23 -10.30
N ILE A 101 -1.53 -10.33 -9.09
CA ILE A 101 -1.98 -9.18 -8.31
C ILE A 101 -0.78 -8.37 -7.82
N ALA A 102 0.27 -9.05 -7.34
CA ALA A 102 1.52 -8.42 -6.93
C ALA A 102 2.15 -7.60 -8.07
N ASN A 103 2.21 -8.16 -9.28
CA ASN A 103 2.72 -7.44 -10.45
C ASN A 103 1.85 -6.24 -10.82
N SER A 104 0.52 -6.34 -10.74
CA SER A 104 -0.39 -5.23 -11.01
C SER A 104 -0.21 -4.08 -10.01
N VAL A 105 -0.15 -4.40 -8.71
CA VAL A 105 0.08 -3.43 -7.63
C VAL A 105 1.45 -2.77 -7.77
N LEU A 106 2.50 -3.56 -8.01
CA LEU A 106 3.84 -3.02 -8.25
C LEU A 106 3.92 -2.17 -9.51
N ASN A 107 3.22 -2.52 -10.58
CA ASN A 107 3.17 -1.71 -11.78
C ASN A 107 2.40 -0.41 -11.55
N SER A 108 1.41 -0.38 -10.67
CA SER A 108 0.76 0.86 -10.25
C SER A 108 1.71 1.77 -9.43
N ILE A 109 2.55 1.17 -8.57
CA ILE A 109 3.46 1.92 -7.68
C ILE A 109 4.74 2.38 -8.41
N TYR A 110 5.29 1.54 -9.28
CA TYR A 110 6.56 1.78 -9.98
C TYR A 110 6.42 2.13 -11.46
N GLY A 111 5.31 1.75 -12.11
CA GLY A 111 5.08 2.00 -13.54
C GLY A 111 4.84 3.47 -13.86
N ASP A 112 4.44 4.28 -12.88
CA ASP A 112 4.38 5.73 -13.02
C ASP A 112 5.73 6.42 -12.81
N ALA A 113 6.82 5.68 -12.56
CA ALA A 113 8.16 6.29 -12.49
C ALA A 113 8.78 6.55 -13.88
N ILE A 114 8.27 5.90 -14.93
CA ILE A 114 8.77 6.06 -16.31
C ILE A 114 8.06 7.24 -17.01
N ARG A 115 6.76 7.44 -16.80
CA ARG A 115 6.01 8.57 -17.39
C ARG A 115 6.64 9.94 -17.12
N PRO A 116 7.00 10.34 -15.89
CA PRO A 116 7.61 11.64 -15.62
C PRO A 116 9.03 11.74 -16.19
N LYS A 117 9.75 10.63 -16.35
CA LYS A 117 11.06 10.61 -17.03
C LYS A 117 10.91 10.75 -18.55
N MET A 118 9.93 10.08 -19.16
CA MET A 118 9.61 10.24 -20.58
C MET A 118 9.04 11.62 -20.90
N ALA A 119 8.21 12.18 -20.02
CA ALA A 119 7.70 13.55 -20.13
C ALA A 119 8.80 14.61 -19.96
N ARG A 120 10.01 14.26 -19.50
CA ARG A 120 11.17 15.17 -19.54
C ARG A 120 11.91 15.07 -20.87
N LEU A 121 11.94 13.88 -21.49
CA LEU A 121 12.52 13.67 -22.81
C LEU A 121 11.75 14.40 -23.93
N GLN A 122 10.45 14.64 -23.77
CA GLN A 122 9.68 15.44 -24.73
C GLN A 122 10.16 16.91 -24.85
N TYR A 123 10.87 17.41 -23.83
CA TYR A 123 11.43 18.77 -23.81
C TYR A 123 12.93 18.80 -24.14
N ALA A 124 13.56 17.64 -24.35
CA ALA A 124 14.96 17.57 -24.75
C ALA A 124 15.11 17.86 -26.24
N SER A 125 16.22 18.49 -26.64
CA SER A 125 16.42 18.85 -28.05
C SER A 125 16.57 17.59 -28.91
N PRO A 126 15.84 17.45 -30.04
CA PRO A 126 15.89 16.25 -30.88
C PRO A 126 17.29 15.95 -31.42
N LYS A 127 18.09 16.99 -31.63
CA LYS A 127 19.45 16.88 -32.18
C LYS A 127 20.44 16.28 -31.17
N TRP A 128 20.34 16.71 -29.91
CA TRP A 128 21.14 16.14 -28.81
C TRP A 128 20.74 14.68 -28.53
N LEU A 129 19.44 14.37 -28.58
CA LEU A 129 18.93 13.02 -28.41
C LEU A 129 19.41 12.07 -29.52
N ALA A 130 19.44 12.55 -30.78
CA ALA A 130 19.93 11.78 -31.92
C ALA A 130 21.42 11.47 -31.84
N GLU A 131 22.25 12.44 -31.41
CA GLU A 131 23.69 12.21 -31.18
C GLU A 131 23.94 11.23 -30.03
N PHE A 132 23.16 11.35 -28.95
CA PHE A 132 23.25 10.46 -27.79
C PHE A 132 22.88 9.01 -28.15
N VAL A 133 21.75 8.79 -28.83
CA VAL A 133 21.31 7.45 -29.26
C VAL A 133 22.25 6.87 -30.33
N SER A 134 22.78 7.69 -31.23
CA SER A 134 23.75 7.25 -32.25
C SER A 134 25.09 6.81 -31.65
N SER A 135 25.38 7.18 -30.40
CA SER A 135 26.61 6.80 -29.70
C SER A 135 26.48 5.53 -28.85
N GLU A 136 25.27 4.97 -28.69
CA GLU A 136 25.07 3.68 -28.01
C GLU A 136 25.33 2.50 -28.95
N HIS A 137 25.87 1.41 -28.41
CA HIS A 137 26.00 0.15 -29.13
C HIS A 137 24.64 -0.56 -29.21
N VAL A 138 24.28 -1.02 -30.41
CA VAL A 138 23.09 -1.86 -30.62
C VAL A 138 23.26 -3.18 -29.86
N GLN A 139 22.38 -3.43 -28.90
CA GLN A 139 22.19 -4.76 -28.29
C GLN A 139 20.87 -5.38 -28.76
#